data_AF-A0A556V5D3-F1
#
_entry.id   AF-A0A556V5D3-F1
#
_cell.length_a   1.000
_cell.length_b   1.000
_cell.length_c   1.000
_cell.angle_alpha   90.00
_cell.angle_beta   90.00
_cell.angle_gamma   90.00
#
_symmetry.space_group_name_H-M   'P 1'
#
loop_
_entity.id
_entity.type
_entity.pdbx_description
1 polymer ?
#
loop_
_entity_poly.entity_id
_entity_poly.type
_entity_poly.pdbx_seq_one_letter_code
_entity_poly.pdbx_strand_id
1 'polypeptide(L)'
;MRFCLTMKSSGVGLCVLALGMCQIIIARKVLDCNVTGEWRNELGSRLLLTSVGPEVRGVYRTAVESVRGAAGPNREAKVIGVISDGPQPTIAFSVLWAKGSCASWVGQCFTLPGGDQVLNTLWMLRSAVSSSMNDWDGTRLGDDRFVFLRGAESP
;
A
#
# COMPACT_ATOMS: atom_id res chain seq x y z
N MET A 1 -78.10 3.29 -19.74
CA MET A 1 -77.31 3.90 -20.83
C MET A 1 -76.33 2.86 -21.35
N ARG A 2 -76.35 2.59 -22.68
CA ARG A 2 -75.23 2.06 -23.51
C ARG A 2 -74.66 0.68 -23.12
N PHE A 3 -74.10 -0.16 -23.99
CA PHE A 3 -74.27 -0.50 -25.40
C PHE A 3 -73.77 -1.95 -25.48
N CYS A 4 -74.39 -2.76 -26.34
CA CYS A 4 -73.96 -4.09 -26.73
C CYS A 4 -72.57 -4.04 -27.42
N LEU A 5 -71.71 -5.05 -27.20
CA LEU A 5 -71.19 -5.97 -28.23
C LEU A 5 -70.00 -6.78 -27.73
N THR A 6 -70.15 -8.10 -27.85
CA THR A 6 -69.11 -9.11 -27.81
C THR A 6 -68.24 -9.05 -29.07
N MET A 7 -66.92 -9.22 -28.95
CA MET A 7 -66.05 -9.64 -30.06
C MET A 7 -65.01 -10.66 -29.56
N LYS A 8 -65.07 -11.87 -30.12
CA LYS A 8 -63.97 -12.85 -30.16
C LYS A 8 -63.09 -12.51 -31.38
N SER A 9 -61.76 -12.68 -31.30
CA SER A 9 -60.92 -13.28 -32.36
C SER A 9 -59.41 -13.06 -32.11
N SER A 10 -58.70 -14.20 -32.02
CA SER A 10 -57.40 -14.59 -32.60
C SER A 10 -56.35 -13.54 -33.02
N GLY A 11 -55.11 -13.78 -32.57
CA GLY A 11 -53.99 -13.94 -33.52
C GLY A 11 -52.82 -12.97 -33.44
N VAL A 12 -51.71 -13.48 -32.90
CA VAL A 12 -50.31 -13.34 -33.36
C VAL A 12 -49.65 -11.95 -33.32
N GLY A 13 -48.63 -11.84 -32.46
CA GLY A 13 -47.31 -11.36 -32.86
C GLY A 13 -47.02 -9.88 -32.67
N LEU A 14 -46.37 -9.55 -31.54
CA LEU A 14 -45.08 -8.85 -31.57
C LEU A 14 -44.42 -9.00 -30.18
N CYS A 15 -43.61 -10.05 -30.03
CA CYS A 15 -42.57 -10.09 -29.01
C CYS A 15 -41.58 -8.97 -29.31
N VAL A 16 -41.83 -7.78 -28.75
CA VAL A 16 -40.80 -6.74 -28.70
C VAL A 16 -39.73 -7.25 -27.75
N LEU A 17 -38.56 -7.49 -28.32
CA LEU A 17 -37.37 -8.10 -27.76
C LEU A 17 -36.97 -7.43 -26.42
N ALA A 18 -37.42 -7.99 -25.31
CA ALA A 18 -36.80 -7.77 -24.00
C ALA A 18 -35.53 -8.63 -23.90
N LEU A 19 -34.63 -8.48 -24.86
CA LEU A 19 -33.31 -9.11 -24.80
C LEU A 19 -32.44 -8.30 -23.83
N GLY A 20 -32.50 -8.71 -22.57
CA GLY A 20 -31.31 -8.90 -21.75
C GLY A 20 -30.28 -7.79 -21.78
N MET A 21 -30.62 -6.61 -21.26
CA MET A 21 -29.62 -5.82 -20.53
C MET A 21 -29.48 -6.43 -19.13
N CYS A 22 -28.99 -7.67 -19.07
CA CYS A 22 -28.32 -8.17 -17.88
C CYS A 22 -27.05 -7.33 -17.79
N GLN A 23 -27.15 -6.17 -17.16
CA GLN A 23 -26.00 -5.36 -16.78
C GLN A 23 -25.17 -6.29 -15.90
N ILE A 24 -24.16 -6.92 -16.50
CA ILE A 24 -23.11 -7.61 -15.77
C ILE A 24 -22.38 -6.48 -15.03
N ILE A 25 -22.90 -6.09 -13.87
CA ILE A 25 -22.14 -5.36 -12.87
C ILE A 25 -21.12 -6.39 -12.40
N ILE A 26 -20.00 -6.50 -13.13
CA ILE A 26 -18.80 -7.11 -12.58
C ILE A 26 -18.41 -6.16 -11.46
N ALA A 27 -18.90 -6.44 -10.25
CA ALA A 27 -18.35 -5.86 -9.05
C ALA A 27 -16.87 -6.23 -9.07
N ARG A 28 -16.01 -5.29 -9.48
CA ARG A 28 -14.57 -5.45 -9.38
C ARG A 28 -14.30 -5.65 -7.90
N LYS A 29 -14.01 -6.90 -7.50
CA LYS A 29 -13.54 -7.20 -6.15
C LYS A 29 -12.29 -6.36 -5.96
N VAL A 30 -12.40 -5.30 -5.16
CA VAL A 30 -11.24 -4.51 -4.78
C VAL A 30 -10.40 -5.43 -3.92
N LEU A 31 -9.16 -5.70 -4.36
CA LEU A 31 -8.23 -6.51 -3.60
C LEU A 31 -7.58 -5.59 -2.58
N ASP A 32 -7.75 -5.90 -1.30
CA ASP A 32 -7.16 -5.14 -0.21
C ASP A 32 -5.65 -5.39 -0.16
N CYS A 33 -4.89 -4.33 0.12
CA CYS A 33 -3.45 -4.35 0.35
C CYS A 33 -3.18 -4.21 1.84
N ASN A 34 -2.62 -5.25 2.45
CA ASN A 34 -2.32 -5.31 3.87
C ASN A 34 -0.82 -5.06 4.10
N VAL A 35 -0.49 -3.95 4.76
CA VAL A 35 0.91 -3.60 5.06
C VAL A 35 1.57 -4.51 6.10
N THR A 36 0.80 -5.25 6.90
CA THR A 36 1.34 -6.09 7.98
C THR A 36 2.02 -7.32 7.40
N GLY A 37 3.31 -7.46 7.68
CA GLY A 37 4.13 -8.55 7.19
C GLY A 37 5.54 -8.11 6.84
N GLU A 38 6.24 -9.02 6.17
CA GLU A 38 7.62 -8.83 5.74
C GLU A 38 7.68 -8.41 4.27
N TRP A 39 8.46 -7.37 4.01
CA TRP A 39 8.64 -6.73 2.72
C TRP A 39 10.12 -6.68 2.35
N ARG A 40 10.42 -6.62 1.06
CA ARG A 40 11.79 -6.43 0.55
C ARG A 40 11.81 -5.39 -0.56
N ASN A 41 12.74 -4.43 -0.51
CA ASN A 41 12.94 -3.47 -1.60
C ASN A 41 13.93 -3.98 -2.67
N GLU A 42 14.09 -3.21 -3.74
CA GLU A 42 15.00 -3.49 -4.85
C GLU A 42 16.48 -3.51 -4.45
N LEU A 43 16.85 -2.86 -3.35
CA LEU A 43 18.20 -2.89 -2.77
C LEU A 43 18.45 -4.12 -1.89
N GLY A 44 17.43 -4.94 -1.63
CA GLY A 44 17.51 -6.13 -0.77
C GLY A 44 17.33 -5.87 0.72
N SER A 45 17.01 -4.63 1.12
CA SER A 45 16.60 -4.28 2.48
C SER A 45 15.27 -4.95 2.83
N ARG A 46 15.07 -5.24 4.12
CA ARG A 46 13.85 -5.88 4.63
C ARG A 46 13.11 -4.97 5.59
N LEU A 47 11.79 -4.99 5.50
CA LEU A 47 10.89 -4.21 6.34
C LEU A 47 9.82 -5.14 6.91
N LEU A 48 9.82 -5.33 8.22
CA LEU A 48 8.79 -6.06 8.93
C LEU A 48 7.86 -5.04 9.59
N LEU A 49 6.56 -5.12 9.28
CA LEU A 49 5.53 -4.22 9.82
C LEU A 49 4.44 -4.99 10.55
N THR A 50 3.92 -4.34 11.57
CA THR A 50 2.71 -4.69 12.33
C THR A 50 1.87 -3.43 12.48
N SER A 51 0.55 -3.55 12.49
CA SER A 51 -0.36 -2.42 12.73
C SER A 51 -1.32 -2.68 13.90
N VAL A 52 -1.58 -1.63 14.67
CA VAL A 52 -2.63 -1.60 15.70
C VAL A 52 -3.40 -0.30 15.53
N GLY A 53 -4.62 -0.40 14.98
CA GLY A 53 -5.35 0.78 14.51
C GLY A 53 -4.54 1.54 13.45
N PRO A 54 -4.47 2.88 13.52
CA PRO A 54 -3.71 3.67 12.55
C PRO A 54 -2.20 3.67 12.80
N GLU A 55 -1.71 3.09 13.90
CA GLU A 55 -0.27 3.03 14.18
C GLU A 55 0.39 1.84 13.49
N VAL A 56 1.55 2.07 12.87
CA VAL A 56 2.44 1.01 12.40
C VAL A 56 3.73 0.98 13.20
N ARG A 57 4.17 -0.22 13.54
CA ARG A 57 5.43 -0.50 14.24
C ARG A 57 6.14 -1.65 13.56
N GLY A 58 7.44 -1.73 13.77
CA GLY A 58 8.18 -2.82 13.17
C GLY A 58 9.68 -2.66 13.23
N VAL A 59 10.34 -3.28 12.27
CA VAL A 59 11.79 -3.35 12.17
C VAL A 59 12.18 -3.18 10.71
N TYR A 60 13.13 -2.26 10.45
CA TYR A 60 13.75 -2.09 9.14
C TYR A 60 15.19 -2.58 9.23
N ARG A 61 15.57 -3.48 8.32
CA ARG A 61 16.94 -3.98 8.17
C ARG A 61 17.49 -3.59 6.81
N THR A 62 18.44 -2.65 6.79
CA THR A 62 19.01 -2.16 5.54
C THR A 62 20.09 -3.10 4.98
N ALA A 63 20.06 -3.30 3.65
CA ALA A 63 21.12 -3.98 2.93
C ALA A 63 22.30 -3.06 2.60
N VAL A 64 22.11 -1.74 2.66
CA VAL A 64 23.10 -0.71 2.29
C VAL A 64 23.27 0.32 3.39
N GLU A 65 24.43 0.95 3.43
CA GLU A 65 24.73 2.07 4.33
C GLU A 65 25.67 3.05 3.64
N SER A 66 25.46 4.35 3.87
CA SER A 66 26.30 5.40 3.28
C SER A 66 27.72 5.40 3.86
N VAL A 67 27.84 5.01 5.13
CA VAL A 67 29.10 4.87 5.85
C VAL A 67 29.06 3.56 6.63
N ARG A 68 30.16 2.80 6.64
CA ARG A 68 30.23 1.52 7.32
C ARG A 68 29.85 1.64 8.81
N GLY A 69 28.93 0.79 9.25
CA GLY A 69 28.39 0.76 10.60
C GLY A 69 27.45 1.92 10.95
N ALA A 70 26.98 2.72 9.99
CA ALA A 70 26.04 3.82 10.27
C ALA A 70 24.69 3.32 10.76
N ALA A 71 24.23 2.20 10.19
CA ALA A 71 22.97 1.56 10.57
C ALA A 71 23.07 0.78 11.91
N GLY A 72 24.27 0.64 12.48
CA GLY A 72 24.50 -0.09 13.73
C GLY A 72 24.59 -1.61 13.57
N PRO A 73 24.58 -2.35 14.70
CA PRO A 73 24.62 -3.81 14.70
C PRO A 73 23.48 -4.40 13.87
N ASN A 74 23.78 -5.45 13.10
CA ASN A 74 22.83 -6.13 12.19
C ASN A 74 22.17 -5.26 11.11
N ARG A 75 22.52 -3.96 11.05
CA ARG A 75 21.95 -2.92 10.17
C ARG A 75 20.45 -2.75 10.36
N GLU A 76 20.01 -2.73 11.62
CA GLU A 76 18.61 -2.80 12.01
C GLU A 76 18.18 -1.56 12.82
N ALA A 77 16.97 -1.07 12.55
CA ALA A 77 16.34 0.02 13.29
C ALA A 77 14.85 -0.23 13.52
N LYS A 78 14.31 0.30 14.63
CA LYS A 78 12.87 0.25 14.92
C LYS A 78 12.11 1.18 13.98
N VAL A 79 10.95 0.72 13.53
CA VAL A 79 10.00 1.48 12.71
C VAL A 79 8.87 2.00 13.58
N ILE A 80 8.51 3.27 13.38
CA ILE A 80 7.29 3.88 13.91
C ILE A 80 6.63 4.70 12.81
N GLY A 81 5.31 4.65 12.72
CA GLY A 81 4.58 5.39 11.70
C GLY A 81 3.08 5.29 11.84
N VAL A 82 2.40 5.71 10.78
CA VAL A 82 0.94 5.66 10.64
C VAL A 82 0.52 5.11 9.29
N ILE A 83 -0.70 4.57 9.25
CA ILE A 83 -1.36 4.05 8.05
C ILE A 83 -2.79 4.60 7.95
N SER A 84 -3.24 4.87 6.72
CA SER A 84 -4.63 5.24 6.44
C SER A 84 -5.55 4.02 6.38
N ASP A 85 -6.85 4.24 6.47
CA ASP A 85 -7.83 3.24 6.10
C ASP A 85 -7.92 3.04 4.58
N GLY A 86 -8.71 2.05 4.17
CA GLY A 86 -9.07 1.78 2.79
C GLY A 86 -8.36 0.58 2.18
N PRO A 87 -8.79 0.13 1.00
CA PRO A 87 -8.30 -1.10 0.37
C PRO A 87 -6.87 -0.99 -0.16
N GLN A 88 -6.37 0.23 -0.40
CA GLN A 88 -5.01 0.48 -0.91
C GLN A 88 -4.41 1.65 -0.11
N PRO A 89 -4.07 1.41 1.16
CA PRO A 89 -3.81 2.46 2.14
C PRO A 89 -2.51 3.22 1.86
N THR A 90 -2.48 4.49 2.23
CA THR A 90 -1.24 5.28 2.30
C THR A 90 -0.56 5.06 3.65
N ILE A 91 0.77 5.16 3.66
CA ILE A 91 1.58 4.90 4.86
C ILE A 91 2.68 5.95 4.98
N ALA A 92 3.01 6.32 6.21
CA ALA A 92 4.16 7.15 6.54
C ALA A 92 4.89 6.54 7.74
N PHE A 93 6.19 6.28 7.63
CA PHE A 93 6.96 5.70 8.74
C PHE A 93 8.40 6.23 8.78
N SER A 94 9.02 6.14 9.95
CA SER A 94 10.38 6.62 10.19
C SER A 94 11.22 5.60 10.95
N VAL A 95 12.53 5.72 10.81
CA VAL A 95 13.55 4.98 11.57
C VAL A 95 14.63 5.94 12.07
N LEU A 96 15.20 5.63 13.23
CA LEU A 96 16.40 6.27 13.77
C LEU A 96 17.54 5.26 13.75
N TRP A 97 18.62 5.57 13.04
CA TRP A 97 19.80 4.74 12.94
C TRP A 97 20.72 4.92 14.16
N ALA A 98 21.53 3.90 14.45
CA ALA A 98 22.38 3.86 15.64
C ALA A 98 23.35 5.05 15.77
N LYS A 99 23.84 5.60 14.65
CA LYS A 99 24.74 6.78 14.64
C LYS A 99 24.02 8.13 14.53
N GLY A 100 22.70 8.17 14.72
CA GLY A 100 21.92 9.40 14.86
C GLY A 100 21.36 9.98 13.57
N SER A 101 21.64 9.40 12.40
CA SER A 101 20.86 9.71 11.19
C SER A 101 19.44 9.13 11.30
N CYS A 102 18.48 9.75 10.63
CA CYS A 102 17.10 9.25 10.57
C CYS A 102 16.62 9.20 9.12
N ALA A 103 15.69 8.30 8.83
CA ALA A 103 15.03 8.23 7.54
C ALA A 103 13.53 8.12 7.70
N SER A 104 12.79 8.70 6.75
CA SER A 104 11.34 8.66 6.70
C SER A 104 10.87 8.31 5.30
N TRP A 105 9.85 7.47 5.22
CA TRP A 105 9.19 7.04 3.99
C TRP A 105 7.74 7.51 4.01
N VAL A 106 7.24 7.90 2.84
CA VAL A 106 5.81 8.07 2.57
C VAL A 106 5.47 7.31 1.30
N GLY A 107 4.30 6.69 1.25
CA GLY A 107 3.93 5.88 0.10
C GLY A 107 2.52 5.30 0.15
N GLN A 108 2.28 4.34 -0.73
CA GLN A 108 0.99 3.68 -0.85
C GLN A 108 1.15 2.19 -1.19
N CYS A 109 0.33 1.38 -0.52
CA CYS A 109 0.21 -0.06 -0.73
C CYS A 109 -0.78 -0.31 -1.88
N PHE A 110 -0.36 -1.08 -2.88
CA PHE A 110 -1.19 -1.50 -4.01
C PHE A 110 -1.25 -3.02 -4.13
N THR A 111 -2.42 -3.54 -4.47
CA THR A 111 -2.55 -4.93 -4.91
C THR A 111 -2.60 -4.97 -6.43
N LEU A 112 -1.63 -5.62 -7.05
CA LEU A 112 -1.47 -5.72 -8.49
C LEU A 112 -2.45 -6.74 -9.10
N PRO A 113 -2.70 -6.67 -10.43
CA PRO A 113 -3.32 -7.77 -11.15
C PRO A 113 -2.52 -9.06 -10.92
N GLY A 114 -3.16 -10.08 -10.33
CA GLY A 114 -2.50 -11.32 -9.92
C GLY A 114 -2.44 -11.52 -8.40
N GLY A 115 -2.73 -10.48 -7.61
CA GLY A 115 -2.81 -10.56 -6.14
C GLY A 115 -1.51 -10.22 -5.41
N ASP A 116 -0.41 -10.00 -6.14
CA ASP A 116 0.84 -9.53 -5.56
C ASP A 116 0.69 -8.13 -4.97
N GLN A 117 1.30 -7.89 -3.82
CA GLN A 117 1.25 -6.60 -3.14
C GLN A 117 2.58 -5.87 -3.25
N VAL A 118 2.48 -4.56 -3.52
CA VAL A 118 3.64 -3.67 -3.63
C VAL A 118 3.41 -2.41 -2.83
N LEU A 119 4.45 -1.95 -2.15
CA LEU A 119 4.46 -0.70 -1.43
C LEU A 119 5.46 0.23 -2.10
N ASN A 120 4.92 1.23 -2.83
CA ASN A 120 5.71 2.24 -3.52
C ASN A 120 5.91 3.43 -2.60
N THR A 121 7.16 3.85 -2.43
CA THR A 121 7.51 4.90 -1.47
C THR A 121 8.52 5.88 -2.03
N LEU A 122 8.48 7.09 -1.50
CA LEU A 122 9.60 8.03 -1.52
C LEU A 122 10.19 8.10 -0.10
N TRP A 123 11.49 8.32 -0.01
CA TRP A 123 12.17 8.47 1.26
C TRP A 123 13.08 9.67 1.31
N MET A 124 13.29 10.13 2.55
CA MET A 124 14.32 11.10 2.90
C MET A 124 15.26 10.47 3.92
N LEU A 125 16.56 10.66 3.75
CA LEU A 125 17.59 10.27 4.72
C LEU A 125 18.31 11.53 5.20
N ARG A 126 18.18 11.79 6.50
CA ARG A 126 18.76 12.93 7.19
C ARG A 126 20.02 12.51 7.93
N SER A 127 21.15 13.10 7.53
CA SER A 127 22.44 12.96 8.22
C SER A 127 22.49 13.93 9.41
N ALA A 128 23.11 13.51 10.50
CA ALA A 128 23.46 14.44 11.57
C ALA A 128 24.62 15.34 11.10
N VAL A 129 24.47 16.66 11.28
CA VAL A 129 25.48 17.66 10.94
C VAL A 129 25.89 18.43 12.20
N SER A 130 27.14 18.87 12.27
CA SER A 130 27.70 19.54 13.45
C SER A 130 27.26 20.99 13.63
N SER A 131 26.76 21.63 12.57
CA SER A 131 26.30 23.03 12.59
C SER A 131 25.26 23.27 11.50
N SER A 132 24.45 24.32 11.67
CA SER A 132 23.46 24.75 10.67
C SER A 132 24.10 25.27 9.37
N MET A 133 25.37 25.71 9.40
CA MET A 133 26.08 26.13 8.18
C MET A 133 26.41 24.95 7.26
N ASN A 134 26.54 23.75 7.82
CA ASN A 134 26.80 22.52 7.08
C ASN A 134 25.52 21.77 6.71
N ASP A 135 24.36 22.42 6.83
CA ASP A 135 23.06 21.76 6.69
C ASP A 135 22.64 21.45 5.24
N TRP A 136 23.21 22.21 4.31
CA TRP A 136 22.74 22.31 2.93
C TRP A 136 22.74 20.97 2.17
N ASP A 137 23.60 20.01 2.54
CA ASP A 137 23.69 18.67 1.95
C ASP A 137 23.28 17.54 2.92
N GLY A 138 22.69 17.90 4.05
CA GLY A 138 22.35 16.96 5.12
C GLY A 138 21.22 15.99 4.77
N THR A 139 20.43 16.28 3.74
CA THR A 139 19.23 15.50 3.37
C THR A 139 19.38 14.90 1.98
N ARG A 140 19.26 13.56 1.91
CA ARG A 140 19.17 12.81 0.65
C ARG A 140 17.74 12.35 0.42
N LEU A 141 17.38 12.16 -0.85
CA LEU A 141 16.06 11.70 -1.29
C LEU A 141 16.23 10.49 -2.19
N GLY A 142 15.20 9.65 -2.24
CA GLY A 142 15.11 8.56 -3.21
C GLY A 142 13.73 7.92 -3.18
N ASP A 143 13.58 6.85 -3.95
CA ASP A 143 12.43 5.96 -3.90
C ASP A 143 12.85 4.57 -3.43
N ASP A 144 11.90 3.83 -2.87
CA ASP A 144 12.03 2.40 -2.59
C ASP A 144 10.72 1.75 -3.07
N ARG A 145 10.84 0.63 -3.80
CA ARG A 145 9.70 -0.22 -4.17
C ARG A 145 9.79 -1.54 -3.43
N PHE A 146 8.92 -1.71 -2.45
CA PHE A 146 8.83 -2.92 -1.65
C PHE A 146 7.89 -3.94 -2.29
N VAL A 147 8.31 -5.20 -2.33
CA VAL A 147 7.47 -6.36 -2.65
C VAL A 147 7.18 -7.16 -1.39
N PHE A 148 5.92 -7.59 -1.24
CA PHE A 148 5.51 -8.41 -0.11
C PHE A 148 6.15 -9.81 -0.19
N LEU A 149 6.60 -10.34 0.95
CA LEU A 149 7.17 -11.68 1.04
C LEU A 149 6.23 -12.66 1.75
N ARG A 150 5.76 -12.31 2.95
CA ARG A 150 4.91 -13.15 3.80
C ARG A 150 4.30 -12.33 4.94
N GLY A 151 3.22 -12.84 5.53
CA GLY A 151 2.60 -12.23 6.71
C GLY A 151 3.54 -12.18 7.92
N ALA A 152 3.21 -11.33 8.89
CA ALA A 152 3.95 -11.28 10.16
C ALA A 152 3.62 -12.58 10.92
N GLU A 153 4.64 -13.38 11.24
CA GLU A 153 4.46 -14.52 12.16
C GLU A 153 4.05 -13.96 13.52
N SER A 154 2.90 -14.41 14.04
CA SER A 154 2.55 -14.19 15.43
C SER A 154 3.60 -14.89 16.30
N PRO A 155 4.17 -14.21 17.32
CA PRO A 155 5.12 -14.83 18.24
C PRO A 155 4.53 -16.03 18.99
#